data_AF-A0A3M3Z3G9-F1
#
_entry.id   AF-A0A3M3Z3G9-F1
#
_cell.length_a   1.000
_cell.length_b   1.000
_cell.length_c   1.000
_cell.angle_alpha   90.00
_cell.angle_beta   90.00
_cell.angle_gamma   90.00
#
_symmetry.space_group_name_H-M   'P 1'
#
loop_
_entity.id
_entity.type
_entity.pdbx_description
1 polymer ?
#
loop_
_entity_poly.entity_id
_entity_poly.type
_entity_poly.pdbx_seq_one_letter_code
_entity_poly.pdbx_strand_id
1 'polypeptide(L)'
;MLAYNQKSFLIVDDFSDFRSSVRSMLRELGVKEVDTADSGEQALRMCSQKRYDFVLHDFNLGDGRKNGQQVLEDLMIERLLSYESVFIMVTAENSQAMVMSALEWEPDGYLTKPFNRAGLAQRLEKLVQRKTLLKPILQALDRRKPAEVLAACNKLIEQDPRYAPLCLRHKADALRDLKQNEPLEAFLKTILADRATPWAYGALGSLLLKRGKTAEAQAVYEQAIKAFPTMPALFDGLADVLVALGDGKRAQTVLESAVRLSPLAVRRQKLLGKLALGNEDFESASKAYRQAVSQGQHSRFKDPETNLGLAHALISKGGDQGLDARTRVEINNALVDVAKEHTNDEGLQVRTRLMKAASLQHSDPETAARLTEQAMARLDGMEQVLSADAALMVAAQLKQLGQEEAGASVLKSCAQAYGDDPAVMKSVASMTDDPAILEASKAAVDFNLQGVRSYKAGNLPEAQAFFRSALGLQPKNISIVLNMVQSLLHPGQNLGQAAIDECRASLTTLGKIPDSDARYERYQKLRERAFGA
;
A
#
# COMPACT_ATOMS: atom_id res chain seq x y z
N MET A 1 -25.10 35.53 -10.38
CA MET A 1 -24.49 34.95 -11.60
C MET A 1 -22.96 35.11 -11.67
N LEU A 2 -22.29 35.71 -10.68
CA LEU A 2 -20.82 35.91 -10.66
C LEU A 2 -20.03 34.78 -9.97
N ALA A 3 -20.69 33.79 -9.37
CA ALA A 3 -20.05 32.86 -8.42
C ALA A 3 -18.92 31.99 -9.01
N TYR A 4 -18.93 31.76 -10.33
CA TYR A 4 -17.96 30.89 -11.01
C TYR A 4 -17.02 31.63 -11.97
N ASN A 5 -17.07 32.97 -12.02
CA ASN A 5 -16.31 33.75 -13.01
C ASN A 5 -14.78 33.66 -12.86
N GLN A 6 -14.31 33.31 -11.67
CA GLN A 6 -12.90 33.13 -11.29
C GLN A 6 -12.55 31.65 -11.06
N LYS A 7 -13.48 30.73 -11.36
CA LYS A 7 -13.29 29.30 -11.12
C LYS A 7 -12.80 28.60 -12.39
N SER A 8 -11.76 27.77 -12.25
CA SER A 8 -11.22 26.98 -13.35
C SER A 8 -11.83 25.57 -13.36
N PHE A 9 -12.30 25.15 -14.53
CA PHE A 9 -12.92 23.82 -14.73
C PHE A 9 -12.10 22.99 -15.71
N LEU A 10 -11.98 21.69 -15.42
CA LEU A 10 -11.52 20.67 -16.34
C LEU A 10 -12.66 19.68 -16.60
N ILE A 11 -13.00 19.45 -17.88
CA ILE A 11 -13.93 18.40 -18.30
C ILE A 11 -13.12 17.28 -18.93
N VAL A 12 -13.25 16.06 -18.42
CA VAL A 12 -12.58 14.87 -18.93
C VAL A 12 -13.63 13.87 -19.38
N ASP A 13 -13.66 13.57 -20.67
CA ASP A 13 -14.62 12.66 -21.30
C ASP A 13 -14.08 12.29 -22.68
N ASP A 14 -14.27 11.09 -23.19
CA ASP A 14 -13.78 10.70 -24.51
C ASP A 14 -14.64 11.28 -25.65
N PHE A 15 -15.91 11.56 -25.38
CA PHE A 15 -16.87 12.02 -26.38
C PHE A 15 -16.89 13.56 -26.53
N SER A 16 -16.47 14.05 -27.70
CA SER A 16 -16.33 15.49 -27.99
C SER A 16 -17.62 16.28 -27.86
N ASP A 17 -18.76 15.68 -28.22
CA ASP A 17 -20.05 16.36 -28.19
C ASP A 17 -20.52 16.54 -26.75
N PHE A 18 -20.25 15.56 -25.89
CA PHE A 18 -20.50 15.67 -24.45
C PHE A 18 -19.63 16.77 -23.83
N ARG A 19 -18.32 16.79 -24.12
CA ARG A 19 -17.43 17.87 -23.67
C ARG A 19 -17.92 19.25 -24.11
N SER A 20 -18.37 19.37 -25.36
CA SER A 20 -18.90 20.62 -25.91
C SER A 20 -20.20 21.06 -25.25
N SER A 21 -21.12 20.11 -25.01
CA SER A 21 -22.38 20.35 -24.31
C SER A 21 -22.16 20.82 -22.86
N VAL A 22 -21.34 20.10 -22.09
CA VAL A 22 -21.00 20.48 -20.71
C VAL A 22 -20.29 21.82 -20.66
N ARG A 23 -19.37 22.09 -21.59
CA ARG A 23 -18.73 23.40 -21.71
C ARG A 23 -19.73 24.51 -21.96
N SER A 24 -20.72 24.32 -22.85
CA SER A 24 -21.79 25.31 -23.08
C SER A 24 -22.59 25.55 -21.80
N MET A 25 -23.00 24.49 -21.11
CA MET A 25 -23.72 24.60 -19.84
C MET A 25 -22.92 25.39 -18.79
N LEU A 26 -21.62 25.14 -18.65
CA LEU A 26 -20.75 25.88 -17.73
C LEU A 26 -20.59 27.36 -18.12
N ARG A 27 -20.48 27.65 -19.43
CA ARG A 27 -20.40 29.03 -19.94
C ARG A 27 -21.66 29.83 -19.63
N GLU A 28 -22.83 29.22 -19.80
CA GLU A 28 -24.12 29.81 -19.41
C GLU A 28 -24.25 30.02 -17.89
N LEU A 29 -23.56 29.21 -17.09
CA LEU A 29 -23.44 29.41 -15.63
C LEU A 29 -22.39 30.48 -15.24
N GLY A 30 -21.74 31.11 -16.22
CA GLY A 30 -20.80 32.21 -16.02
C GLY A 30 -19.33 31.80 -15.84
N VAL A 31 -18.99 30.55 -16.11
CA VAL A 31 -17.59 30.05 -16.03
C VAL A 31 -16.76 30.61 -17.19
N LYS A 32 -15.61 31.22 -16.89
CA LYS A 32 -14.70 31.80 -17.90
C LYS A 32 -13.58 30.87 -18.34
N GLU A 33 -13.15 29.95 -17.50
CA GLU A 33 -12.07 29.01 -17.81
C GLU A 33 -12.60 27.59 -17.77
N VAL A 34 -12.71 26.99 -18.95
CA VAL A 34 -13.17 25.60 -19.12
C VAL A 34 -12.21 24.92 -20.08
N ASP A 35 -11.33 24.11 -19.52
CA ASP A 35 -10.39 23.28 -20.25
C ASP A 35 -10.98 21.88 -20.43
N THR A 36 -10.53 21.15 -21.44
CA THR A 36 -11.05 19.83 -21.77
C THR A 36 -9.93 18.84 -22.01
N ALA A 37 -10.10 17.61 -21.54
CA ALA A 37 -9.25 16.47 -21.85
C ALA A 37 -10.08 15.30 -22.42
N ASP A 38 -9.49 14.53 -23.32
CA ASP A 38 -10.11 13.35 -23.95
C ASP A 38 -9.65 12.02 -23.35
N SER A 39 -8.64 12.05 -22.48
CA SER A 39 -7.99 10.88 -21.90
C SER A 39 -7.52 11.15 -20.47
N GLY A 40 -7.39 10.09 -19.68
CA GLY A 40 -7.00 10.19 -18.27
C GLY A 40 -5.59 10.72 -18.11
N GLU A 41 -4.67 10.33 -18.98
CA GLU A 41 -3.28 10.81 -18.97
C GLU A 41 -3.19 12.29 -19.35
N GLN A 42 -4.04 12.77 -20.27
CA GLN A 42 -4.10 14.19 -20.56
C GLN A 42 -4.61 14.98 -19.36
N ALA A 43 -5.65 14.48 -18.67
CA ALA A 43 -6.15 15.10 -17.45
C ALA A 43 -5.07 15.19 -16.37
N LEU A 44 -4.32 14.11 -16.12
CA LEU A 44 -3.20 14.09 -15.18
C LEU A 44 -2.11 15.11 -15.55
N ARG A 45 -1.68 15.16 -16.82
CA ARG A 45 -0.72 16.16 -17.29
C ARG A 45 -1.23 17.59 -17.06
N MET A 46 -2.49 17.86 -17.38
CA MET A 46 -3.08 19.19 -17.18
C MET A 46 -3.14 19.56 -15.70
N CYS A 47 -3.55 18.66 -14.81
CA CYS A 47 -3.56 18.89 -13.36
C CYS A 47 -2.15 19.07 -12.77
N SER A 48 -1.11 18.51 -13.39
CA SER A 48 0.27 18.74 -12.99
C SER A 48 0.78 20.15 -13.34
N GLN A 49 0.22 20.78 -14.37
CA GLN A 49 0.63 22.09 -14.87
C GLN A 49 -0.25 23.22 -14.33
N LYS A 50 -1.53 22.94 -14.09
CA LYS A 50 -2.54 23.91 -13.68
C LYS A 50 -3.40 23.32 -12.57
N ARG A 51 -3.61 24.10 -11.51
CA ARG A 51 -4.56 23.76 -10.44
C ARG A 51 -5.98 24.10 -10.90
N TYR A 52 -6.87 23.11 -10.83
CA TYR A 52 -8.29 23.28 -11.14
C TYR A 52 -9.13 23.38 -9.87
N ASP A 53 -10.11 24.29 -9.87
CA ASP A 53 -11.14 24.34 -8.83
C ASP A 53 -12.13 23.18 -8.98
N PHE A 54 -12.46 22.80 -10.21
CA PHE A 54 -13.42 21.74 -10.52
C PHE A 54 -12.88 20.77 -11.57
N VAL A 55 -13.06 19.48 -11.32
CA VAL A 55 -12.81 18.43 -12.30
C VAL A 55 -14.10 17.62 -12.47
N LEU A 56 -14.68 17.66 -13.67
CA LEU A 56 -15.78 16.81 -14.10
C LEU A 56 -15.17 15.66 -14.90
N HIS A 57 -15.10 14.47 -14.33
CA HIS A 57 -14.38 13.35 -14.93
C HIS A 57 -15.32 12.20 -15.26
N ASP A 58 -15.36 11.76 -16.51
CA ASP A 58 -16.10 10.58 -16.90
C ASP A 58 -15.49 9.30 -16.31
N PHE A 59 -16.33 8.38 -15.86
CA PHE A 59 -15.83 7.14 -15.29
C PHE A 59 -15.14 6.28 -16.35
N ASN A 60 -15.68 6.20 -17.57
CA ASN A 60 -15.18 5.34 -18.63
C ASN A 60 -14.73 6.18 -19.84
N LEU A 61 -13.43 6.23 -20.11
CA LEU A 61 -12.86 7.01 -21.22
C LEU A 61 -12.65 6.20 -22.50
N GLY A 62 -13.13 4.95 -22.58
CA GLY A 62 -13.17 4.15 -23.82
C GLY A 62 -11.82 3.72 -24.41
N ASP A 63 -10.70 4.35 -24.03
CA ASP A 63 -9.35 4.10 -24.55
C ASP A 63 -8.66 2.85 -23.96
N GLY A 64 -9.29 2.24 -22.95
CA GLY A 64 -8.78 1.06 -22.26
C GLY A 64 -7.55 1.31 -21.38
N ARG A 65 -7.13 2.57 -21.19
CA ARG A 65 -5.93 2.92 -20.42
C ARG A 65 -6.27 3.27 -18.98
N LYS A 66 -6.90 4.42 -18.73
CA LYS A 66 -7.24 4.88 -17.38
C LYS A 66 -8.72 5.19 -17.25
N ASN A 67 -9.36 4.58 -16.25
CA ASN A 67 -10.72 4.95 -15.85
C ASN A 67 -10.70 6.12 -14.85
N GLY A 68 -11.87 6.74 -14.62
CA GLY A 68 -11.98 7.91 -13.73
C GLY A 68 -11.57 7.64 -12.29
N GLN A 69 -11.72 6.40 -11.81
CA GLN A 69 -11.26 5.99 -10.48
C GLN A 69 -9.73 6.05 -10.38
N GLN A 70 -9.03 5.44 -11.33
CA GLN A 70 -7.56 5.44 -11.38
C GLN A 70 -7.00 6.86 -11.51
N VAL A 71 -7.68 7.74 -12.26
CA VAL A 71 -7.26 9.15 -12.37
C VAL A 71 -7.43 9.89 -11.05
N LEU A 72 -8.56 9.72 -10.35
CA LEU A 72 -8.77 10.33 -9.03
C LEU A 72 -7.69 9.88 -8.04
N GLU A 73 -7.37 8.59 -8.02
CA GLU A 73 -6.33 8.02 -7.17
C GLU A 73 -4.96 8.64 -7.44
N ASP A 74 -4.55 8.71 -8.71
CA ASP A 74 -3.29 9.31 -9.11
C ASP A 74 -3.22 10.78 -8.70
N LEU A 75 -4.29 11.55 -8.93
CA LEU A 75 -4.40 12.96 -8.55
C LEU A 75 -4.26 13.17 -7.03
N MET A 76 -4.84 12.28 -6.23
CA MET A 76 -4.80 12.34 -4.76
C MET A 76 -3.42 11.98 -4.22
N ILE A 77 -2.81 10.91 -4.73
CA ILE A 77 -1.50 10.44 -4.26
C ILE A 77 -0.39 11.42 -4.66
N GLU A 78 -0.42 11.92 -5.90
CA GLU A 78 0.54 12.91 -6.41
C GLU A 78 0.24 14.33 -5.92
N ARG A 79 -0.88 14.53 -5.21
CA ARG A 79 -1.32 15.83 -4.66
C ARG A 79 -1.48 16.89 -5.73
N LEU A 80 -1.96 16.48 -6.90
CA LEU A 80 -2.25 17.36 -8.03
C LEU A 80 -3.58 18.10 -7.85
N LEU A 81 -4.42 17.66 -6.90
CA LEU A 81 -5.59 18.39 -6.43
C LEU A 81 -5.41 18.93 -5.01
N SER A 82 -5.98 20.11 -4.77
CA SER A 82 -6.13 20.66 -3.41
C SER A 82 -7.38 20.03 -2.77
N TYR A 83 -7.41 19.93 -1.44
CA TYR A 83 -8.62 19.55 -0.72
C TYR A 83 -9.79 20.53 -0.94
N GLU A 84 -9.52 21.79 -1.35
CA GLU A 84 -10.54 22.77 -1.74
C GLU A 84 -11.15 22.48 -3.12
N SER A 85 -10.42 21.78 -4.01
CA SER A 85 -10.91 21.39 -5.33
C SER A 85 -12.12 20.46 -5.21
N VAL A 86 -13.02 20.52 -6.19
CA VAL A 86 -14.20 19.67 -6.30
C VAL A 86 -14.00 18.67 -7.44
N PHE A 87 -13.94 17.38 -7.10
CA PHE A 87 -13.90 16.31 -8.09
C PHE A 87 -15.26 15.62 -8.18
N ILE A 88 -15.87 15.64 -9.36
CA ILE A 88 -17.15 14.99 -9.63
C ILE A 88 -16.94 13.87 -10.62
N MET A 89 -17.30 12.66 -10.21
CA MET A 89 -17.38 11.52 -11.10
C MET A 89 -18.66 11.62 -11.92
N VAL A 90 -18.52 11.64 -13.24
CA VAL A 90 -19.63 11.62 -14.19
C VAL A 90 -19.74 10.20 -14.72
N THR A 91 -20.94 9.61 -14.74
CA THR A 91 -21.08 8.22 -15.16
C THR A 91 -22.43 7.94 -15.82
N ALA A 92 -22.44 7.04 -16.81
CA ALA A 92 -23.66 6.53 -17.42
C ALA A 92 -24.24 5.32 -16.66
N GLU A 93 -23.48 4.72 -15.74
CA GLU A 93 -23.78 3.41 -15.18
C GLU A 93 -24.16 3.51 -13.69
N ASN A 94 -25.24 2.82 -13.32
CA ASN A 94 -25.76 2.79 -11.94
C ASN A 94 -25.38 1.48 -11.20
N SER A 95 -24.40 0.72 -11.72
CA SER A 95 -24.07 -0.58 -11.16
C SER A 95 -23.46 -0.45 -9.76
N GLN A 96 -23.98 -1.23 -8.82
CA GLN A 96 -23.53 -1.19 -7.42
C GLN A 96 -22.03 -1.50 -7.31
N ALA A 97 -21.49 -2.40 -8.13
CA ALA A 97 -20.07 -2.77 -8.12
C ALA A 97 -19.15 -1.59 -8.47
N MET A 98 -19.52 -0.79 -9.48
CA MET A 98 -18.73 0.38 -9.88
C MET A 98 -18.85 1.51 -8.84
N VAL A 99 -20.05 1.78 -8.32
CA VAL A 99 -20.26 2.75 -7.24
C VAL A 99 -19.45 2.36 -6.01
N MET A 100 -19.45 1.08 -5.61
CA MET A 100 -18.71 0.62 -4.44
C MET A 100 -17.19 0.71 -4.62
N SER A 101 -16.66 0.41 -5.82
CA SER A 101 -15.24 0.61 -6.11
C SER A 101 -14.86 2.10 -6.09
N ALA A 102 -15.74 2.98 -6.60
CA ALA A 102 -15.50 4.41 -6.63
C ALA A 102 -15.62 5.10 -5.25
N LEU A 103 -16.42 4.51 -4.35
CA LEU A 103 -16.55 4.96 -2.97
C LEU A 103 -15.27 4.79 -2.14
N GLU A 104 -14.29 4.00 -2.59
CA GLU A 104 -13.05 3.77 -1.82
C GLU A 104 -12.18 5.04 -1.69
N TRP A 105 -12.20 5.91 -2.71
CA TRP A 105 -11.45 7.17 -2.70
C TRP A 105 -12.35 8.42 -2.65
N GLU A 106 -13.65 8.23 -2.42
CA GLU A 106 -14.66 9.25 -2.08
C GLU A 106 -14.57 10.55 -2.92
N PRO A 107 -14.96 10.53 -4.22
CA PRO A 107 -15.13 11.77 -4.96
C PRO A 107 -16.13 12.70 -4.25
N ASP A 108 -16.00 14.01 -4.44
CA ASP A 108 -16.87 14.99 -3.76
C ASP A 108 -18.34 14.82 -4.17
N GLY A 109 -18.59 14.34 -5.39
CA GLY A 109 -19.92 14.00 -5.85
C GLY A 109 -19.96 13.09 -7.07
N TYR A 110 -21.16 12.60 -7.37
CA TYR A 110 -21.47 11.83 -8.56
C TYR A 110 -22.54 12.54 -9.38
N LEU A 111 -22.43 12.42 -10.71
CA LEU A 111 -23.40 12.94 -11.66
C LEU A 111 -23.73 11.88 -12.71
N THR A 112 -24.99 11.46 -12.75
CA THR A 112 -25.48 10.43 -13.67
C THR A 112 -25.83 11.05 -15.03
N LYS A 113 -25.34 10.47 -16.12
CA LYS A 113 -25.71 10.83 -17.50
C LYS A 113 -27.07 10.19 -17.87
N PRO A 114 -27.93 10.87 -18.66
CA PRO A 114 -27.82 12.27 -19.08
C PRO A 114 -28.26 13.24 -17.96
N PHE A 115 -27.70 14.45 -17.97
CA PHE A 115 -28.12 15.54 -17.09
C PHE A 115 -28.23 16.86 -17.86
N ASN A 116 -29.00 17.80 -17.31
CA ASN A 116 -29.17 19.12 -17.87
C ASN A 116 -28.48 20.20 -17.02
N ARG A 117 -28.49 21.44 -17.51
CA ARG A 117 -27.85 22.60 -16.84
C ARG A 117 -28.35 22.81 -15.42
N ALA A 118 -29.66 22.66 -15.18
CA ALA A 118 -30.24 22.86 -13.85
C ALA A 118 -29.74 21.82 -12.85
N GLY A 119 -29.65 20.54 -13.26
CA GLY A 119 -29.10 19.47 -12.45
C GLY A 119 -27.62 19.65 -12.15
N LEU A 120 -26.82 20.07 -13.14
CA LEU A 120 -25.41 20.40 -12.95
C LEU A 120 -25.24 21.58 -11.97
N ALA A 121 -25.98 22.67 -12.17
CA ALA A 121 -25.91 23.85 -11.32
C ALA A 121 -26.26 23.53 -9.85
N GLN A 122 -27.34 22.79 -9.62
CA GLN A 122 -27.75 22.37 -8.28
C GLN A 122 -26.68 21.52 -7.60
N ARG A 123 -26.02 20.62 -8.35
CA ARG A 123 -24.95 19.78 -7.81
C ARG A 123 -23.73 20.62 -7.42
N LEU A 124 -23.28 21.51 -8.31
CA LEU A 124 -22.14 22.39 -8.06
C LEU A 124 -22.38 23.32 -6.87
N GLU A 125 -23.57 23.92 -6.76
CA GLU A 125 -23.92 24.83 -5.67
C GLU A 125 -23.83 24.16 -4.30
N LYS A 126 -24.38 22.94 -4.15
CA LYS A 126 -24.28 22.16 -2.90
C LYS A 126 -22.84 21.85 -2.52
N LEU A 127 -22.00 21.51 -3.49
CA LEU A 127 -20.59 21.18 -3.25
C LEU A 127 -19.77 22.42 -2.88
N VAL A 128 -20.00 23.54 -3.56
CA VAL A 128 -19.37 24.84 -3.23
C VAL A 128 -19.75 25.28 -1.83
N GLN A 129 -21.03 25.20 -1.47
CA GLN A 129 -21.49 25.56 -0.13
C GLN A 129 -20.77 24.73 0.94
N ARG A 130 -20.68 23.41 0.73
CA ARG A 130 -19.97 22.50 1.63
C ARG A 130 -18.47 22.83 1.74
N LYS A 131 -17.77 22.99 0.61
CA LYS A 131 -16.33 23.33 0.60
C LYS A 131 -16.05 24.69 1.23
N THR A 132 -16.94 25.66 1.04
CA THR A 132 -16.83 26.99 1.65
C THR A 132 -16.90 26.92 3.17
N LEU A 133 -17.85 26.14 3.72
CA LEU A 133 -17.95 25.91 5.16
C LEU A 133 -16.71 25.20 5.73
N LEU A 134 -16.18 24.21 4.99
CA LEU A 134 -15.04 23.41 5.42
C LEU A 134 -13.69 24.07 5.11
N LYS A 135 -13.65 25.24 4.47
CA LYS A 135 -12.42 25.85 3.94
C LYS A 135 -11.24 25.88 4.93
N PRO A 136 -11.40 26.31 6.21
CA PRO A 136 -10.28 26.30 7.16
C PRO A 136 -9.72 24.89 7.42
N ILE A 137 -10.59 23.87 7.44
CA ILE A 137 -10.22 22.46 7.63
C ILE A 137 -9.46 21.97 6.39
N LEU A 138 -9.97 22.25 5.18
CA LEU A 138 -9.37 21.82 3.91
C LEU A 138 -7.98 22.45 3.70
N GLN A 139 -7.82 23.73 4.04
CA GLN A 139 -6.52 24.42 3.98
C GLN A 139 -5.51 23.85 4.98
N ALA A 140 -5.95 23.45 6.17
CA ALA A 140 -5.09 22.78 7.14
C ALA A 140 -4.68 21.37 6.67
N LEU A 141 -5.56 20.65 5.95
CA LEU A 141 -5.23 19.37 5.31
C LEU A 141 -4.19 19.54 4.20
N ASP A 142 -4.33 20.53 3.31
CA ASP A 142 -3.33 20.84 2.28
C ASP A 142 -1.96 21.13 2.90
N ARG A 143 -1.93 21.84 4.03
CA ARG A 143 -0.70 22.17 4.78
C ARG A 143 -0.20 21.04 5.68
N ARG A 144 -0.93 19.91 5.77
CA ARG A 144 -0.60 18.74 6.60
C ARG A 144 -0.41 19.06 8.08
N LYS A 145 -1.28 19.91 8.61
CA LYS A 145 -1.25 20.33 10.01
C LYS A 145 -2.45 19.77 10.76
N PRO A 146 -2.38 18.52 11.26
CA PRO A 146 -3.54 17.87 11.88
C PRO A 146 -4.02 18.59 13.15
N ALA A 147 -3.14 19.30 13.86
CA ALA A 147 -3.54 20.18 14.97
C ALA A 147 -4.44 21.34 14.52
N GLU A 148 -4.13 21.97 13.38
CA GLU A 148 -4.97 23.03 12.81
C GLU A 148 -6.30 22.47 12.29
N VAL A 149 -6.30 21.26 11.70
CA VAL A 149 -7.53 20.54 11.29
C VAL A 149 -8.44 20.33 12.50
N LEU A 150 -7.91 19.78 13.59
CA LEU A 150 -8.66 19.51 14.82
C LEU A 150 -9.25 20.80 15.41
N ALA A 151 -8.46 21.87 15.48
CA ALA A 151 -8.92 23.17 15.97
C ALA A 151 -10.01 23.77 15.09
N ALA A 152 -9.86 23.70 13.75
CA ALA A 152 -10.85 24.18 12.81
C ALA A 152 -12.17 23.39 12.88
N CYS A 153 -12.11 22.07 13.05
CA CYS A 153 -13.29 21.24 13.28
C CYS A 153 -14.03 21.66 14.55
N ASN A 154 -13.33 21.79 15.68
CA ASN A 154 -13.95 22.20 16.94
C ASN A 154 -14.61 23.58 16.81
N LYS A 155 -13.90 24.55 16.20
CA LYS A 155 -14.43 25.90 15.98
C LYS A 155 -15.71 25.90 15.13
N LEU A 156 -15.76 25.10 14.05
CA LEU A 156 -16.94 25.03 13.19
C LEU A 156 -18.15 24.41 13.92
N ILE A 157 -17.90 23.40 14.77
CA ILE A 157 -18.94 22.77 15.61
C ILE A 157 -19.45 23.74 16.69
N GLU A 158 -18.55 24.49 17.32
CA GLU A 158 -18.90 25.50 18.33
C GLU A 158 -19.70 26.66 17.73
N GLN A 159 -19.39 27.06 16.50
CA GLN A 159 -20.14 28.09 15.77
C GLN A 159 -21.56 27.63 15.46
N ASP A 160 -21.74 26.39 15.01
CA ASP A 160 -23.05 25.81 14.78
C ASP A 160 -22.99 24.27 14.90
N PRO A 161 -23.62 23.69 15.95
CA PRO A 161 -23.64 22.25 16.16
C PRO A 161 -24.21 21.44 14.98
N ARG A 162 -25.02 22.05 14.10
CA ARG A 162 -25.57 21.40 12.90
C ARG A 162 -24.49 21.01 11.89
N TYR A 163 -23.30 21.61 11.96
CA TYR A 163 -22.17 21.25 11.10
C TYR A 163 -21.30 20.11 11.65
N ALA A 164 -21.60 19.59 12.85
CA ALA A 164 -20.86 18.47 13.42
C ALA A 164 -20.73 17.24 12.50
N PRO A 165 -21.79 16.79 11.79
CA PRO A 165 -21.67 15.66 10.86
C PRO A 165 -20.62 15.85 9.76
N LEU A 166 -20.35 17.09 9.33
CA LEU A 166 -19.36 17.40 8.31
C LEU A 166 -17.92 17.31 8.84
N CYS A 167 -17.74 17.41 10.16
CA CYS A 167 -16.43 17.46 10.81
C CYS A 167 -15.97 16.11 11.36
N LEU A 168 -16.88 15.14 11.55
CA LEU A 168 -16.58 13.90 12.28
C LEU A 168 -15.36 13.16 11.73
N ARG A 169 -15.33 12.91 10.42
CA ARG A 169 -14.23 12.17 9.79
C ARG A 169 -12.91 12.94 9.86
N HIS A 170 -12.91 14.23 9.52
CA HIS A 170 -11.72 15.08 9.60
C HIS A 170 -11.15 15.16 11.03
N LYS A 171 -12.02 15.24 12.04
CA LYS A 171 -11.62 15.22 13.45
C LYS A 171 -11.01 13.88 13.85
N ALA A 172 -11.61 12.76 13.44
CA ALA A 172 -11.06 11.43 13.70
C ALA A 172 -9.68 11.24 13.02
N ASP A 173 -9.56 11.63 11.74
CA ASP A 173 -8.30 11.58 11.00
C ASP A 173 -7.22 12.45 11.66
N ALA A 174 -7.57 13.66 12.11
CA ALA A 174 -6.64 14.54 12.81
C ALA A 174 -6.16 13.95 14.14
N LEU A 175 -7.05 13.35 14.94
CA LEU A 175 -6.67 12.68 16.19
C LEU A 175 -5.75 11.49 15.93
N ARG A 176 -6.02 10.69 14.88
CA ARG A 176 -5.16 9.59 14.43
C ARG A 176 -3.77 10.10 14.07
N ASP A 177 -3.69 11.14 13.25
CA ASP A 177 -2.43 11.68 12.74
C ASP A 177 -1.60 12.35 13.85
N LEU A 178 -2.27 12.89 14.89
CA LEU A 178 -1.65 13.37 16.14
C LEU A 178 -1.27 12.24 17.11
N LYS A 179 -1.55 10.97 16.78
CA LYS A 179 -1.35 9.79 17.63
C LYS A 179 -2.09 9.87 18.97
N GLN A 180 -3.20 10.61 19.02
CA GLN A 180 -4.06 10.73 20.19
C GLN A 180 -5.03 9.55 20.26
N ASN A 181 -4.51 8.37 20.58
CA ASN A 181 -5.26 7.10 20.50
C ASN A 181 -6.46 7.03 21.46
N GLU A 182 -6.31 7.44 22.72
CA GLU A 182 -7.42 7.40 23.69
C GLU A 182 -8.54 8.39 23.33
N PRO A 183 -8.25 9.68 23.01
CA PRO A 183 -9.27 10.60 22.52
C PRO A 183 -9.97 10.10 21.24
N LEU A 184 -9.21 9.50 20.31
CA LEU A 184 -9.78 8.95 19.09
C LEU A 184 -10.73 7.79 19.38
N GLU A 185 -10.34 6.85 20.23
CA GLU A 185 -11.18 5.70 20.59
C GLU A 185 -12.50 6.14 21.23
N ALA A 186 -12.42 7.05 22.21
CA ALA A 186 -13.60 7.61 22.86
C ALA A 186 -14.51 8.33 21.85
N PHE A 187 -13.92 9.15 20.98
CA PHE A 187 -14.66 9.88 19.95
C PHE A 187 -15.37 8.93 18.97
N LEU A 188 -14.68 7.90 18.47
CA LEU A 188 -15.29 6.90 17.58
C LEU A 188 -16.43 6.14 18.25
N LYS A 189 -16.28 5.77 19.53
CA LYS A 189 -17.36 5.14 20.32
C LYS A 189 -18.58 6.05 20.45
N THR A 190 -18.39 7.37 20.63
CA THR A 190 -19.53 8.31 20.65
C THR A 190 -20.26 8.39 19.32
N ILE A 191 -19.54 8.40 18.20
CA ILE A 191 -20.14 8.38 16.85
C ILE A 191 -20.97 7.12 16.65
N LEU A 192 -20.44 5.95 17.04
CA LEU A 192 -21.13 4.67 16.89
C LEU A 192 -22.37 4.55 17.77
N ALA A 193 -22.36 5.17 18.96
CA ALA A 193 -23.49 5.19 19.88
C ALA A 193 -24.63 6.13 19.42
N ASP A 194 -24.31 7.26 18.79
CA ASP A 194 -25.30 8.22 18.26
C ASP A 194 -25.86 7.76 16.91
N ARG A 195 -24.99 7.66 15.90
CA ARG A 195 -25.34 7.23 14.55
C ARG A 195 -24.20 6.44 13.94
N ALA A 196 -24.29 5.13 14.06
CA ALA A 196 -23.32 4.21 13.47
C ALA A 196 -23.12 4.49 11.97
N THR A 197 -21.86 4.55 11.55
CA THR A 197 -21.44 4.69 10.16
C THR A 197 -20.36 3.67 9.83
N PRO A 198 -20.30 3.16 8.58
CA PRO A 198 -19.28 2.17 8.19
C PRO A 198 -17.84 2.66 8.44
N TRP A 199 -17.55 3.91 8.09
CA TRP A 199 -16.20 4.45 8.24
C TRP A 199 -15.77 4.55 9.71
N ALA A 200 -16.69 4.83 10.65
CA ALA A 200 -16.38 4.90 12.07
C ALA A 200 -16.07 3.52 12.66
N TYR A 201 -16.82 2.48 12.23
CA TYR A 201 -16.47 1.09 12.57
C TYR A 201 -15.09 0.72 12.04
N GLY A 202 -14.81 1.03 10.76
CA GLY A 202 -13.51 0.77 10.16
C GLY A 202 -12.36 1.46 10.88
N ALA A 203 -12.55 2.73 11.27
CA ALA A 203 -11.56 3.48 12.04
C ALA A 203 -11.34 2.90 13.45
N LEU A 204 -12.42 2.49 14.15
CA LEU A 204 -12.31 1.92 15.49
C LEU A 204 -11.64 0.54 15.46
N GLY A 205 -12.05 -0.34 14.55
CA GLY A 205 -11.46 -1.66 14.40
C GLY A 205 -9.97 -1.59 14.08
N SER A 206 -9.57 -0.72 13.14
CA SER A 206 -8.17 -0.49 12.79
C SER A 206 -7.35 0.06 13.96
N LEU A 207 -7.91 0.99 14.74
CA LEU A 207 -7.26 1.51 15.94
C LEU A 207 -7.04 0.43 16.99
N LEU A 208 -8.06 -0.38 17.27
CA LEU A 208 -7.99 -1.47 18.25
C LEU A 208 -6.96 -2.52 17.83
N LEU A 209 -6.93 -2.91 16.55
CA LEU A 209 -5.92 -3.82 16.01
C LEU A 209 -4.50 -3.28 16.20
N LYS A 210 -4.26 -2.00 15.86
CA LYS A 210 -2.95 -1.34 16.09
C LYS A 210 -2.54 -1.27 17.56
N ARG A 211 -3.52 -1.29 18.48
CA ARG A 211 -3.29 -1.34 19.94
C ARG A 211 -3.09 -2.77 20.46
N GLY A 212 -3.09 -3.79 19.60
CA GLY A 212 -3.00 -5.20 19.99
C GLY A 212 -4.28 -5.76 20.59
N LYS A 213 -5.38 -5.01 20.57
CA LYS A 213 -6.71 -5.44 21.05
C LYS A 213 -7.45 -6.21 19.97
N THR A 214 -6.85 -7.29 19.49
CA THR A 214 -7.28 -8.01 18.28
C THR A 214 -8.69 -8.61 18.43
N ALA A 215 -9.03 -9.15 19.60
CA ALA A 215 -10.37 -9.69 19.87
C ALA A 215 -11.46 -8.61 19.86
N GLU A 216 -11.19 -7.44 20.45
CA GLU A 216 -12.12 -6.30 20.41
C GLU A 216 -12.29 -5.81 18.97
N ALA A 217 -11.20 -5.73 18.19
CA ALA A 217 -11.24 -5.35 16.78
C ALA A 217 -12.10 -6.31 15.95
N GLN A 218 -11.99 -7.63 16.19
CA GLN A 218 -12.82 -8.63 15.51
C GLN A 218 -14.29 -8.40 15.77
N ALA A 219 -14.69 -8.23 17.04
CA ALA A 219 -16.08 -8.00 17.42
C ALA A 219 -16.65 -6.72 16.77
N VAL A 220 -15.85 -5.65 16.73
CA VAL A 220 -16.22 -4.39 16.07
C VAL A 220 -16.49 -4.59 14.58
N TYR A 221 -15.62 -5.30 13.86
CA TYR A 221 -15.84 -5.55 12.43
C TYR A 221 -16.99 -6.53 12.14
N GLU A 222 -17.17 -7.57 12.95
CA GLU A 222 -18.29 -8.50 12.81
C GLU A 222 -19.64 -7.78 13.02
N GLN A 223 -19.72 -6.91 14.03
CA GLN A 223 -20.87 -6.04 14.25
C GLN A 223 -21.08 -5.09 13.06
N ALA A 224 -20.00 -4.51 12.53
CA ALA A 224 -20.05 -3.58 11.42
C ALA A 224 -20.58 -4.24 10.14
N ILE A 225 -20.11 -5.43 9.80
CA ILE A 225 -20.54 -6.18 8.61
C ILE A 225 -22.02 -6.57 8.74
N LYS A 226 -22.47 -6.96 9.95
CA LYS A 226 -23.89 -7.23 10.19
C LYS A 226 -24.76 -5.99 9.96
N ALA A 227 -24.29 -4.81 10.38
CA ALA A 227 -25.01 -3.55 10.20
C ALA A 227 -24.93 -3.02 8.76
N PHE A 228 -23.82 -3.27 8.07
CA PHE A 228 -23.50 -2.71 6.75
C PHE A 228 -22.93 -3.78 5.80
N PRO A 229 -23.75 -4.77 5.39
CA PRO A 229 -23.28 -5.96 4.66
C PRO A 229 -22.77 -5.67 3.25
N THR A 230 -22.98 -4.46 2.72
CA THR A 230 -22.60 -4.05 1.37
C THR A 230 -21.36 -3.15 1.34
N MET A 231 -20.61 -3.04 2.45
CA MET A 231 -19.44 -2.17 2.56
C MET A 231 -18.12 -2.97 2.54
N PRO A 232 -17.42 -3.07 1.38
CA PRO A 232 -16.23 -3.91 1.22
C PRO A 232 -15.09 -3.60 2.21
N ALA A 233 -14.88 -2.32 2.54
CA ALA A 233 -13.83 -1.89 3.45
C ALA A 233 -13.93 -2.49 4.87
N LEU A 234 -15.14 -2.90 5.30
CA LEU A 234 -15.34 -3.59 6.59
C LEU A 234 -14.86 -5.04 6.55
N PHE A 235 -15.03 -5.70 5.41
CA PHE A 235 -14.51 -7.05 5.18
C PHE A 235 -12.99 -7.03 5.09
N ASP A 236 -12.41 -6.02 4.42
CA ASP A 236 -10.95 -5.84 4.37
C ASP A 236 -10.36 -5.75 5.79
N GLY A 237 -10.98 -4.92 6.65
CA GLY A 237 -10.55 -4.79 8.04
C GLY A 237 -10.74 -6.06 8.88
N LEU A 238 -11.82 -6.83 8.67
CA LEU A 238 -11.98 -8.13 9.33
C LEU A 238 -10.93 -9.13 8.86
N ALA A 239 -10.58 -9.13 7.57
CA ALA A 239 -9.54 -9.99 7.03
C ALA A 239 -8.17 -9.67 7.66
N ASP A 240 -7.81 -8.39 7.80
CA ASP A 240 -6.59 -7.97 8.51
C ASP A 240 -6.55 -8.48 9.96
N VAL A 241 -7.68 -8.40 10.68
CA VAL A 241 -7.80 -8.92 12.04
C VAL A 241 -7.63 -10.44 12.08
N LEU A 242 -8.25 -11.17 11.15
CA LEU A 242 -8.15 -12.63 11.08
C LEU A 242 -6.74 -13.10 10.73
N VAL A 243 -6.05 -12.39 9.83
CA VAL A 243 -4.62 -12.63 9.54
C VAL A 243 -3.79 -12.43 10.80
N ALA A 244 -4.03 -11.37 11.58
CA ALA A 244 -3.34 -11.14 12.85
C ALA A 244 -3.62 -12.21 13.92
N LEU A 245 -4.78 -12.88 13.85
CA LEU A 245 -5.12 -14.05 14.67
C LEU A 245 -4.54 -15.36 14.14
N GLY A 246 -3.94 -15.37 12.94
CA GLY A 246 -3.44 -16.56 12.28
C GLY A 246 -4.50 -17.40 11.56
N ASP A 247 -5.73 -16.88 11.40
CA ASP A 247 -6.85 -17.56 10.75
C ASP A 247 -6.93 -17.21 9.26
N GLY A 248 -5.92 -17.65 8.50
CA GLY A 248 -5.78 -17.34 7.08
C GLY A 248 -6.94 -17.84 6.22
N LYS A 249 -7.54 -18.99 6.57
CA LYS A 249 -8.67 -19.57 5.83
C LYS A 249 -9.93 -18.71 5.96
N ARG A 250 -10.30 -18.29 7.18
CA ARG A 250 -11.45 -17.39 7.35
C ARG A 250 -11.18 -16.03 6.74
N ALA A 251 -9.96 -15.51 6.86
CA ALA A 251 -9.57 -14.26 6.22
C ALA A 251 -9.78 -14.31 4.69
N GLN A 252 -9.48 -15.44 4.04
CA GLN A 252 -9.70 -15.63 2.60
C GLN A 252 -11.19 -15.58 2.27
N THR A 253 -12.03 -16.34 2.98
CA THR A 253 -13.48 -16.35 2.75
C THR A 253 -14.11 -14.95 2.92
N VAL A 254 -13.61 -14.18 3.88
CA VAL A 254 -14.03 -12.79 4.10
C VAL A 254 -13.64 -11.90 2.91
N LEU A 255 -12.40 -11.99 2.41
CA LEU A 255 -11.96 -11.24 1.24
C LEU A 255 -12.66 -11.65 -0.06
N GLU A 256 -12.96 -12.94 -0.25
CA GLU A 256 -13.76 -13.40 -1.39
C GLU A 256 -15.15 -12.73 -1.38
N SER A 257 -15.74 -12.56 -0.20
CA SER A 257 -17.01 -11.84 -0.02
C SER A 257 -16.88 -10.37 -0.39
N ALA A 258 -15.79 -9.73 0.02
CA ALA A 258 -15.47 -8.34 -0.32
C ALA A 258 -15.26 -8.15 -1.84
N VAL A 259 -14.55 -9.09 -2.50
CA VAL A 259 -14.31 -9.09 -3.94
C VAL A 259 -15.60 -9.31 -4.74
N ARG A 260 -16.55 -10.11 -4.24
CA ARG A 260 -17.87 -10.23 -4.89
C ARG A 260 -18.63 -8.89 -4.92
N LEU A 261 -18.44 -8.04 -3.91
CA LEU A 261 -19.06 -6.71 -3.83
C LEU A 261 -18.33 -5.67 -4.68
N SER A 262 -16.99 -5.71 -4.69
CA SER A 262 -16.13 -4.77 -5.42
C SER A 262 -15.02 -5.54 -6.16
N PRO A 263 -15.33 -6.09 -7.36
CA PRO A 263 -14.43 -6.98 -8.10
C PRO A 263 -13.30 -6.24 -8.82
N LEU A 264 -13.41 -4.91 -8.98
CA LEU A 264 -12.46 -4.09 -9.74
C LEU A 264 -11.33 -3.50 -8.88
N ALA A 265 -11.41 -3.63 -7.55
CA ALA A 265 -10.42 -3.08 -6.64
C ALA A 265 -9.10 -3.88 -6.70
N VAL A 266 -8.11 -3.36 -7.42
CA VAL A 266 -6.80 -3.99 -7.65
C VAL A 266 -6.13 -4.43 -6.34
N ARG A 267 -6.11 -3.54 -5.34
CA ARG A 267 -5.47 -3.82 -4.04
C ARG A 267 -6.12 -5.00 -3.31
N ARG A 268 -7.44 -5.09 -3.36
CA ARG A 268 -8.21 -6.17 -2.73
C ARG A 268 -7.99 -7.50 -3.45
N GLN A 269 -7.98 -7.47 -4.79
CA GLN A 269 -7.65 -8.63 -5.60
C GLN A 269 -6.22 -9.14 -5.31
N LYS A 270 -5.24 -8.23 -5.21
CA LYS A 270 -3.87 -8.58 -4.80
C LYS A 270 -3.83 -9.24 -3.41
N LEU A 271 -4.56 -8.69 -2.44
CA LEU A 271 -4.60 -9.23 -1.07
C LEU A 271 -5.25 -10.62 -1.04
N LEU A 272 -6.36 -10.80 -1.75
CA LEU A 272 -7.00 -12.11 -1.91
C LEU A 272 -6.05 -13.11 -2.58
N GLY A 273 -5.33 -12.70 -3.62
CA GLY A 273 -4.32 -13.52 -4.29
C GLY A 273 -3.23 -13.99 -3.34
N LYS A 274 -2.66 -13.07 -2.55
CA LYS A 274 -1.62 -13.38 -1.56
C LYS A 274 -2.12 -14.36 -0.50
N LEU A 275 -3.32 -14.14 0.00
CA LEU A 275 -3.88 -14.94 1.07
C LEU A 275 -4.29 -16.34 0.59
N ALA A 276 -4.91 -16.43 -0.59
CA ALA A 276 -5.26 -17.71 -1.21
C ALA A 276 -4.01 -18.54 -1.53
N LEU A 277 -2.94 -17.89 -2.01
CA LEU A 277 -1.66 -18.55 -2.25
C LEU A 277 -1.06 -19.14 -0.96
N GLY A 278 -1.08 -18.38 0.15
CA GLY A 278 -0.63 -18.86 1.46
C GLY A 278 -1.50 -19.97 2.06
N ASN A 279 -2.78 -20.06 1.66
CA ASN A 279 -3.69 -21.14 2.02
C ASN A 279 -3.65 -22.33 1.03
N GLU A 280 -2.74 -22.31 0.06
CA GLU A 280 -2.60 -23.31 -1.02
C GLU A 280 -3.84 -23.43 -1.93
N ASP A 281 -4.72 -22.44 -1.93
CA ASP A 281 -5.82 -22.32 -2.90
C ASP A 281 -5.33 -21.63 -4.17
N PHE A 282 -4.58 -22.38 -4.97
CA PHE A 282 -3.93 -21.86 -6.18
C PHE A 282 -4.93 -21.43 -7.28
N GLU A 283 -6.13 -22.01 -7.28
CA GLU A 283 -7.20 -21.61 -8.20
C GLU A 283 -7.67 -20.19 -7.90
N SER A 284 -8.10 -19.95 -6.66
CA SER A 284 -8.53 -18.62 -6.21
C SER A 284 -7.40 -17.61 -6.31
N ALA A 285 -6.17 -18.00 -5.96
CA ALA A 285 -4.99 -17.15 -6.06
C ALA A 285 -4.74 -16.70 -7.50
N SER A 286 -4.69 -17.64 -8.46
CA SER A 286 -4.43 -17.31 -9.87
C SER A 286 -5.54 -16.43 -10.46
N LYS A 287 -6.81 -16.66 -10.09
CA LYS A 287 -7.93 -15.83 -10.53
C LYS A 287 -7.83 -14.40 -9.99
N ALA A 288 -7.56 -14.24 -8.69
CA ALA A 288 -7.46 -12.94 -8.06
C ALA A 288 -6.26 -12.14 -8.58
N TYR A 289 -5.08 -12.76 -8.68
CA TYR A 289 -3.91 -12.10 -9.26
C TYR A 289 -4.11 -11.74 -10.72
N ARG A 290 -4.73 -12.60 -11.54
CA ARG A 290 -5.04 -12.29 -12.94
C ARG A 290 -5.94 -11.06 -13.06
N GLN A 291 -6.95 -10.94 -12.19
CA GLN A 291 -7.79 -9.75 -12.15
C GLN A 291 -6.98 -8.51 -11.71
N ALA A 292 -6.12 -8.64 -10.70
CA ALA A 292 -5.26 -7.55 -10.25
C ALA A 292 -4.28 -7.08 -11.34
N VAL A 293 -3.65 -8.00 -12.09
CA VAL A 293 -2.76 -7.66 -13.22
C VAL A 293 -3.55 -6.95 -14.31
N SER A 294 -4.71 -7.49 -14.72
CA SER A 294 -5.53 -6.92 -15.78
C SER A 294 -6.02 -5.50 -15.44
N GLN A 295 -6.52 -5.29 -14.22
CA GLN A 295 -6.99 -3.97 -13.78
C GLN A 295 -5.84 -3.01 -13.45
N GLY A 296 -4.67 -3.55 -13.09
CA GLY A 296 -3.49 -2.79 -12.71
C GLY A 296 -2.64 -2.28 -13.88
N GLN A 297 -2.69 -2.95 -15.04
CA GLN A 297 -1.74 -2.81 -16.17
C GLN A 297 -1.43 -1.37 -16.62
N HIS A 298 -2.41 -0.47 -16.53
CA HIS A 298 -2.31 0.94 -16.96
C HIS A 298 -2.49 1.93 -15.81
N SER A 299 -2.42 1.44 -14.57
CA SER A 299 -2.55 2.23 -13.34
C SER A 299 -1.24 2.26 -12.55
N ARG A 300 -1.16 3.12 -11.54
CA ARG A 300 -0.08 3.06 -10.55
C ARG A 300 -0.08 1.79 -9.68
N PHE A 301 -1.11 0.96 -9.77
CA PHE A 301 -1.12 -0.37 -9.16
C PHE A 301 -0.49 -1.45 -10.04
N LYS A 302 0.04 -1.09 -11.22
CA LYS A 302 0.96 -1.99 -11.91
C LYS A 302 2.14 -2.27 -11.00
N ASP A 303 2.23 -3.51 -10.55
CA ASP A 303 3.12 -3.91 -9.48
C ASP A 303 3.76 -5.25 -9.85
N PRO A 304 5.11 -5.32 -9.87
CA PRO A 304 5.81 -6.56 -10.20
C PRO A 304 5.42 -7.71 -9.26
N GLU A 305 5.14 -7.43 -7.98
CA GLU A 305 4.72 -8.47 -7.01
C GLU A 305 3.40 -9.13 -7.39
N THR A 306 2.51 -8.42 -8.08
CA THR A 306 1.23 -8.98 -8.54
C THR A 306 1.45 -9.95 -9.71
N ASN A 307 2.40 -9.66 -10.60
CA ASN A 307 2.79 -10.56 -11.70
C ASN A 307 3.55 -11.79 -11.18
N LEU A 308 4.47 -11.60 -10.23
CA LEU A 308 5.13 -12.71 -9.55
C LEU A 308 4.12 -13.56 -8.75
N GLY A 309 3.14 -12.94 -8.10
CA GLY A 309 2.05 -13.66 -7.44
C GLY A 309 1.23 -14.53 -8.42
N LEU A 310 0.88 -13.98 -9.60
CA LEU A 310 0.19 -14.72 -10.65
C LEU A 310 1.00 -15.93 -11.12
N ALA A 311 2.27 -15.69 -11.50
CA ALA A 311 3.11 -16.76 -12.00
C ALA A 311 3.37 -17.83 -10.93
N HIS A 312 3.51 -17.46 -9.65
CA HIS A 312 3.65 -18.42 -8.54
C HIS A 312 2.41 -19.28 -8.43
N ALA A 313 1.22 -18.66 -8.35
CA ALA A 313 -0.04 -19.41 -8.26
C ALA A 313 -0.24 -20.37 -9.44
N LEU A 314 0.12 -19.98 -10.66
CA LEU A 314 0.02 -20.84 -11.84
C LEU A 314 1.01 -22.01 -11.81
N ILE A 315 2.26 -21.77 -11.40
CA ILE A 315 3.28 -22.82 -11.24
C ILE A 315 2.83 -23.83 -10.18
N SER A 316 2.43 -23.35 -9.00
CA SER A 316 1.99 -24.21 -7.89
C SER A 316 0.72 -24.99 -8.22
N LYS A 317 -0.21 -24.40 -8.98
CA LYS A 317 -1.41 -25.10 -9.49
C LYS A 317 -1.05 -26.26 -10.42
N GLY A 318 -0.01 -26.13 -11.25
CA GLY A 318 0.44 -27.19 -12.15
C GLY A 318 1.02 -28.39 -11.39
N GLY A 319 1.67 -28.14 -10.25
CA GLY A 319 2.30 -29.18 -9.42
C GLY A 319 3.16 -30.15 -10.25
N ASP A 320 3.11 -31.42 -9.88
CA ASP A 320 3.87 -32.49 -10.57
C ASP A 320 3.30 -32.86 -11.95
N GLN A 321 2.05 -32.44 -12.26
CA GLN A 321 1.43 -32.71 -13.56
C GLN A 321 2.04 -31.85 -14.67
N GLY A 322 2.80 -30.81 -14.30
CA GLY A 322 3.34 -29.83 -15.22
C GLY A 322 2.26 -28.86 -15.73
N LEU A 323 2.71 -27.90 -16.54
CA LEU A 323 1.87 -26.81 -17.04
C LEU A 323 1.38 -27.10 -18.46
N ASP A 324 0.18 -26.66 -18.82
CA ASP A 324 -0.23 -26.63 -20.23
C ASP A 324 0.47 -25.49 -21.01
N ALA A 325 0.43 -25.55 -22.33
CA ALA A 325 1.11 -24.56 -23.18
C ALA A 325 0.59 -23.13 -23.00
N ARG A 326 -0.72 -22.95 -22.76
CA ARG A 326 -1.33 -21.63 -22.57
C ARG A 326 -0.88 -21.04 -21.23
N THR A 327 -0.88 -21.84 -20.17
CA THR A 327 -0.42 -21.43 -18.84
C THR A 327 1.07 -21.04 -18.86
N ARG A 328 1.93 -21.79 -19.57
CA ARG A 328 3.35 -21.40 -19.77
C ARG A 328 3.51 -20.06 -20.48
N VAL A 329 2.72 -19.79 -21.52
CA VAL A 329 2.76 -18.51 -22.23
C VAL A 329 2.30 -17.36 -21.31
N GLU A 330 1.24 -17.57 -20.52
CA GLU A 330 0.76 -16.59 -19.54
C GLU A 330 1.84 -16.25 -18.51
N ILE A 331 2.49 -17.26 -17.91
CA ILE A 331 3.61 -17.07 -16.99
C ILE A 331 4.75 -16.31 -17.67
N ASN A 332 5.17 -16.72 -18.87
CA ASN A 332 6.27 -16.08 -19.56
C ASN A 332 5.98 -14.60 -19.87
N ASN A 333 4.75 -14.25 -20.26
CA ASN A 333 4.37 -12.86 -20.51
C ASN A 333 4.45 -12.03 -19.21
N ALA A 334 3.87 -12.53 -18.12
CA ALA A 334 3.91 -11.84 -16.82
C ALA A 334 5.36 -11.61 -16.33
N LEU A 335 6.25 -12.59 -16.50
CA LEU A 335 7.63 -12.48 -16.05
C LEU A 335 8.51 -11.62 -16.96
N VAL A 336 8.31 -11.67 -18.29
CA VAL A 336 9.08 -10.88 -19.25
C VAL A 336 8.84 -9.39 -19.07
N ASP A 337 7.60 -8.99 -18.83
CA ASP A 337 7.26 -7.58 -18.61
C ASP A 337 7.95 -7.05 -17.35
N VAL A 338 7.91 -7.80 -16.24
CA VAL A 338 8.63 -7.45 -15.01
C VAL A 338 10.14 -7.35 -15.25
N ALA A 339 10.73 -8.35 -15.91
CA ALA A 339 12.18 -8.36 -16.15
C ALA A 339 12.66 -7.23 -17.07
N LYS A 340 11.84 -6.80 -18.03
CA LYS A 340 12.16 -5.68 -18.95
C LYS A 340 12.01 -4.33 -18.29
N GLU A 341 11.01 -4.15 -17.43
CA GLU A 341 10.73 -2.87 -16.78
C GLU A 341 11.62 -2.63 -15.55
N HIS A 342 12.14 -3.70 -14.94
CA HIS A 342 12.96 -3.64 -13.73
C HIS A 342 14.36 -4.26 -13.97
N THR A 343 15.09 -3.78 -14.97
CA THR A 343 16.43 -4.29 -15.33
C THR A 343 17.49 -4.08 -14.24
N ASN A 344 17.36 -3.01 -13.46
CA ASN A 344 18.29 -2.61 -12.40
C ASN A 344 17.97 -3.22 -11.03
N ASP A 345 16.80 -3.87 -10.86
CA ASP A 345 16.44 -4.52 -9.59
C ASP A 345 16.95 -5.96 -9.58
N GLU A 346 18.07 -6.20 -8.90
CA GLU A 346 18.72 -7.51 -8.89
C GLU A 346 17.84 -8.59 -8.26
N GLY A 347 17.06 -8.24 -7.24
CA GLY A 347 16.14 -9.16 -6.57
C GLY A 347 15.01 -9.63 -7.49
N LEU A 348 14.36 -8.70 -8.20
CA LEU A 348 13.34 -9.05 -9.20
C LEU A 348 13.93 -9.85 -10.36
N GLN A 349 15.16 -9.54 -10.77
CA GLN A 349 15.87 -10.26 -11.81
C GLN A 349 16.18 -11.71 -11.41
N VAL A 350 16.55 -11.98 -10.16
CA VAL A 350 16.72 -13.35 -9.65
C VAL A 350 15.37 -14.07 -9.61
N ARG A 351 14.35 -13.45 -9.02
CA ARG A 351 13.01 -14.06 -8.82
C ARG A 351 12.33 -14.40 -10.13
N THR A 352 12.35 -13.50 -11.12
CA THR A 352 11.77 -13.76 -12.45
C THR A 352 12.46 -14.93 -13.16
N ARG A 353 13.79 -15.06 -13.03
CA ARG A 353 14.53 -16.21 -13.60
C ARG A 353 14.19 -17.52 -12.90
N LEU A 354 14.16 -17.55 -11.57
CA LEU A 354 13.79 -18.76 -10.81
C LEU A 354 12.36 -19.21 -11.12
N MET A 355 11.42 -18.27 -11.22
CA MET A 355 10.04 -18.57 -11.62
C MET A 355 9.95 -19.13 -13.03
N LYS A 356 10.72 -18.56 -13.97
CA LYS A 356 10.79 -19.07 -15.33
C LYS A 356 11.40 -20.47 -15.35
N ALA A 357 12.46 -20.73 -14.60
CA ALA A 357 13.06 -22.05 -14.45
C ALA A 357 12.04 -23.07 -13.93
N ALA A 358 11.33 -22.74 -12.83
CA ALA A 358 10.29 -23.60 -12.25
C ALA A 358 9.17 -23.92 -13.25
N SER A 359 8.74 -22.94 -14.06
CA SER A 359 7.72 -23.15 -15.10
C SER A 359 8.15 -24.10 -16.23
N LEU A 360 9.46 -24.32 -16.39
CA LEU A 360 10.05 -25.15 -17.45
C LEU A 360 10.56 -26.50 -16.93
N GLN A 361 10.57 -26.73 -15.61
CA GLN A 361 11.20 -27.90 -14.99
C GLN A 361 10.76 -29.25 -15.60
N HIS A 362 9.50 -29.37 -16.00
CA HIS A 362 8.96 -30.59 -16.62
C HIS A 362 9.03 -30.60 -18.15
N SER A 363 9.01 -29.43 -18.81
CA SER A 363 8.91 -29.34 -20.28
C SER A 363 10.25 -29.11 -20.99
N ASP A 364 11.18 -28.43 -20.32
CA ASP A 364 12.53 -28.11 -20.81
C ASP A 364 13.51 -28.03 -19.63
N PRO A 365 13.92 -29.19 -19.08
CA PRO A 365 14.78 -29.25 -17.89
C PRO A 365 16.16 -28.62 -18.11
N GLU A 366 16.70 -28.67 -19.33
CA GLU A 366 18.00 -28.08 -19.67
C GLU A 366 17.96 -26.56 -19.55
N THR A 367 16.94 -25.92 -20.13
CA THR A 367 16.75 -24.47 -19.97
C THR A 367 16.44 -24.11 -18.52
N ALA A 368 15.67 -24.92 -17.80
CA ALA A 368 15.40 -24.70 -16.38
C ALA A 368 16.70 -24.70 -15.57
N ALA A 369 17.55 -25.71 -15.72
CA ALA A 369 18.84 -25.81 -15.02
C ALA A 369 19.74 -24.59 -15.31
N ARG A 370 19.87 -24.21 -16.59
CA ARG A 370 20.66 -23.04 -16.99
C ARG A 370 20.12 -21.73 -16.37
N LEU A 371 18.81 -21.56 -16.31
CA LEU A 371 18.19 -20.37 -15.70
C LEU A 371 18.40 -20.34 -14.18
N THR A 372 18.33 -21.50 -13.52
CA THR A 372 18.60 -21.64 -12.09
C THR A 372 20.05 -21.26 -11.76
N GLU A 373 21.02 -21.78 -12.51
CA GLU A 373 22.44 -21.45 -12.35
C GLU A 373 22.69 -19.95 -12.53
N GLN A 374 22.11 -19.33 -13.57
CA GLN A 374 22.20 -17.89 -13.79
C GLN A 374 21.58 -17.06 -12.65
N ALA A 375 20.47 -17.54 -12.08
CA ALA A 375 19.82 -16.87 -10.96
C ALA A 375 20.67 -16.98 -9.67
N MET A 376 21.26 -18.14 -9.40
CA MET A 376 22.15 -18.36 -8.26
C MET A 376 23.42 -17.52 -8.35
N ALA A 377 24.09 -17.52 -9.50
CA ALA A 377 25.30 -16.70 -9.71
C ALA A 377 25.02 -15.20 -9.49
N ARG A 378 23.84 -14.72 -9.87
CA ARG A 378 23.43 -13.34 -9.62
C ARG A 378 23.07 -13.09 -8.15
N LEU A 379 22.43 -14.05 -7.50
CA LEU A 379 22.08 -13.99 -6.08
C LEU A 379 23.33 -13.88 -5.20
N ASP A 380 24.39 -14.63 -5.52
CA ASP A 380 25.66 -14.59 -4.78
C ASP A 380 26.40 -13.24 -4.89
N GLY A 381 26.25 -12.56 -6.03
CA GLY A 381 26.88 -11.26 -6.28
C GLY A 381 26.06 -10.04 -5.82
N MET A 382 24.86 -10.24 -5.29
CA MET A 382 23.91 -9.17 -5.00
C MET A 382 24.21 -8.48 -3.67
N GLU A 383 24.33 -7.14 -3.68
CA GLU A 383 24.43 -6.32 -2.46
C GLU A 383 23.06 -6.02 -1.81
N GLN A 384 21.99 -6.15 -2.59
CA GLN A 384 20.63 -5.87 -2.16
C GLN A 384 20.13 -6.98 -1.23
N VAL A 385 19.56 -6.58 -0.09
CA VAL A 385 18.84 -7.47 0.81
C VAL A 385 17.44 -7.70 0.23
N LEU A 386 17.04 -8.96 0.05
CA LEU A 386 15.67 -9.30 -0.34
C LEU A 386 14.71 -8.95 0.80
N SER A 387 13.46 -8.57 0.47
CA SER A 387 12.40 -8.54 1.47
C SER A 387 12.20 -9.93 2.07
N ALA A 388 11.70 -10.02 3.31
CA ALA A 388 11.47 -11.32 3.96
C ALA A 388 10.60 -12.26 3.11
N ASP A 389 9.47 -11.76 2.60
CA ASP A 389 8.58 -12.49 1.69
C ASP A 389 9.31 -12.98 0.43
N ALA A 390 10.14 -12.12 -0.18
CA ALA A 390 10.92 -12.47 -1.37
C ALA A 390 11.98 -13.54 -1.08
N ALA A 391 12.68 -13.43 0.05
CA ALA A 391 13.69 -14.41 0.46
C ALA A 391 13.07 -15.78 0.73
N LEU A 392 11.95 -15.83 1.45
CA LEU A 392 11.20 -17.07 1.70
C LEU A 392 10.75 -17.72 0.38
N MET A 393 10.23 -16.92 -0.55
CA MET A 393 9.82 -17.42 -1.87
C MET A 393 10.99 -17.94 -2.70
N VAL A 394 12.12 -17.23 -2.72
CA VAL A 394 13.34 -17.68 -3.41
C VAL A 394 13.85 -18.99 -2.81
N ALA A 395 13.88 -19.11 -1.48
CA ALA A 395 14.28 -20.35 -0.82
C ALA A 395 13.38 -21.53 -1.18
N ALA A 396 12.06 -21.32 -1.19
CA ALA A 396 11.09 -22.35 -1.60
C ALA A 396 11.30 -22.80 -3.06
N GLN A 397 11.54 -21.85 -3.97
CA GLN A 397 11.78 -22.14 -5.38
C GLN A 397 13.09 -22.89 -5.61
N LEU A 398 14.16 -22.48 -4.94
CA LEU A 398 15.45 -23.19 -5.00
C LEU A 398 15.29 -24.63 -4.53
N LYS A 399 14.57 -24.86 -3.43
CA LYS A 399 14.25 -26.21 -2.96
C LYS A 399 13.46 -27.02 -4.00
N GLN A 400 12.43 -26.44 -4.61
CA GLN A 400 11.66 -27.10 -5.68
C GLN A 400 12.52 -27.45 -6.90
N LEU A 401 13.51 -26.62 -7.22
CA LEU A 401 14.48 -26.82 -8.31
C LEU A 401 15.64 -27.76 -7.91
N GLY A 402 15.59 -28.39 -6.73
CA GLY A 402 16.61 -29.31 -6.23
C GLY A 402 17.88 -28.65 -5.67
N GLN A 403 17.85 -27.33 -5.44
CA GLN A 403 18.97 -26.54 -4.91
C GLN A 403 18.80 -26.29 -3.41
N GLU A 404 18.79 -27.36 -2.60
CA GLU A 404 18.49 -27.29 -1.17
C GLU A 404 19.50 -26.44 -0.39
N GLU A 405 20.80 -26.60 -0.66
CA GLU A 405 21.86 -25.84 0.01
C GLU A 405 21.76 -24.34 -0.27
N ALA A 406 21.49 -23.97 -1.53
CA ALA A 406 21.27 -22.58 -1.92
C ALA A 406 20.02 -22.01 -1.24
N GLY A 407 18.93 -22.79 -1.18
CA GLY A 407 17.71 -22.42 -0.45
C GLY A 407 17.97 -22.17 1.04
N ALA A 408 18.73 -23.05 1.70
CA ALA A 408 19.13 -22.90 3.09
C ALA A 408 19.99 -21.65 3.33
N SER A 409 20.91 -21.34 2.41
CA SER A 409 21.73 -20.11 2.44
C SER A 409 20.85 -18.84 2.38
N VAL A 410 19.80 -18.85 1.57
CA VAL A 410 18.83 -17.74 1.50
C VAL A 410 18.02 -17.62 2.80
N LEU A 411 17.55 -18.73 3.37
CA LEU A 411 16.86 -18.72 4.67
C LEU A 411 17.75 -18.18 5.78
N LYS A 412 19.02 -18.58 5.81
CA LYS A 412 20.02 -18.05 6.75
C LYS A 412 20.18 -16.54 6.60
N SER A 413 20.31 -16.05 5.38
CA SER A 413 20.41 -14.62 5.09
C SER A 413 19.16 -13.85 5.50
N CYS A 414 17.98 -14.44 5.30
CA CYS A 414 16.69 -13.90 5.76
C CYS A 414 16.63 -13.80 7.29
N ALA A 415 16.96 -14.87 8.00
CA ALA A 415 17.00 -14.90 9.46
C ALA A 415 18.03 -13.91 10.03
N GLN A 416 19.17 -13.70 9.36
CA GLN A 416 20.15 -12.69 9.75
C GLN A 416 19.62 -11.26 9.58
N ALA A 417 18.88 -10.98 8.51
CA ALA A 417 18.38 -9.64 8.21
C ALA A 417 17.13 -9.26 9.03
N TYR A 418 16.25 -10.23 9.29
CA TYR A 418 14.91 -10.04 9.86
C TYR A 418 14.66 -10.85 11.14
N GLY A 419 15.71 -11.36 11.79
CA GLY A 419 15.59 -12.28 12.95
C GLY A 419 14.89 -11.70 14.18
N ASP A 420 14.70 -10.39 14.22
CA ASP A 420 13.95 -9.66 15.23
C ASP A 420 12.44 -9.59 14.97
N ASP A 421 11.97 -10.04 13.81
CA ASP A 421 10.55 -10.17 13.46
C ASP A 421 10.06 -11.61 13.77
N PRO A 422 9.19 -11.79 14.79
CA PRO A 422 8.68 -13.12 15.16
C PRO A 422 7.86 -13.79 14.05
N ALA A 423 7.17 -13.02 13.21
CA ALA A 423 6.38 -13.57 12.12
C ALA A 423 7.29 -14.14 11.03
N VAL A 424 8.35 -13.41 10.67
CA VAL A 424 9.35 -13.89 9.71
C VAL A 424 10.06 -15.14 10.25
N MET A 425 10.49 -15.14 11.51
CA MET A 425 11.15 -16.30 12.12
C MET A 425 10.24 -17.52 12.21
N LYS A 426 8.93 -17.34 12.45
CA LYS A 426 7.96 -18.44 12.38
C LYS A 426 7.88 -19.04 10.97
N SER A 427 7.89 -18.20 9.93
CA SER A 427 7.92 -18.67 8.54
C SER A 427 9.23 -19.39 8.20
N VAL A 428 10.39 -18.85 8.62
CA VAL A 428 11.68 -19.54 8.45
C VAL A 428 11.67 -20.92 9.12
N ALA A 429 11.17 -21.01 10.36
CA ALA A 429 11.07 -22.28 11.10
C ALA A 429 10.14 -23.31 10.44
N SER A 430 9.17 -22.89 9.63
CA SER A 430 8.33 -23.83 8.86
C SER A 430 9.05 -24.42 7.64
N MET A 431 10.20 -23.87 7.25
CA MET A 431 10.95 -24.25 6.04
C MET A 431 12.26 -24.97 6.33
N THR A 432 12.79 -24.87 7.55
CA THR A 432 14.07 -25.48 7.96
C THR A 432 14.06 -25.85 9.43
N ASP A 433 14.71 -26.98 9.74
CA ASP A 433 14.97 -27.46 11.11
C ASP A 433 16.41 -27.12 11.57
N ASP A 434 17.21 -26.39 10.77
CA ASP A 434 18.61 -26.09 11.08
C ASP A 434 18.73 -25.15 12.32
N PRO A 435 19.26 -25.64 13.45
CA PRO A 435 19.41 -24.83 14.66
C PRO A 435 20.32 -23.62 14.44
N ALA A 436 21.30 -23.71 13.53
CA ALA A 436 22.20 -22.59 13.25
C ALA A 436 21.47 -21.40 12.61
N ILE A 437 20.36 -21.64 11.90
CA ILE A 437 19.50 -20.60 11.33
C ILE A 437 18.54 -20.06 12.40
N LEU A 438 17.98 -20.93 13.24
CA LEU A 438 16.91 -20.57 14.18
C LEU A 438 17.43 -19.95 15.49
N GLU A 439 18.54 -20.44 16.05
CA GLU A 439 19.03 -20.03 17.36
C GLU A 439 19.84 -18.73 17.33
N ALA A 440 20.52 -18.44 16.22
CA ALA A 440 21.36 -17.25 16.05
C ALA A 440 20.59 -15.93 16.24
N SER A 441 19.27 -15.94 16.03
CA SER A 441 18.41 -14.76 16.19
C SER A 441 18.10 -14.41 17.65
N LYS A 442 17.94 -15.41 18.54
CA LYS A 442 17.39 -15.15 19.89
C LYS A 442 18.33 -14.29 20.75
N ALA A 443 19.60 -14.68 20.81
CA ALA A 443 20.60 -13.95 21.60
C ALA A 443 20.85 -12.53 21.05
N ALA A 444 20.86 -12.37 19.72
CA ALA A 444 20.99 -11.06 19.09
C ALA A 444 19.82 -10.12 19.43
N VAL A 445 18.59 -10.66 19.44
CA VAL A 445 17.38 -9.92 19.82
C VAL A 445 17.44 -9.48 21.29
N ASP A 446 17.87 -10.36 22.20
CA ASP A 446 17.99 -10.02 23.63
C ASP A 446 18.98 -8.87 23.86
N PHE A 447 20.17 -8.93 23.24
CA PHE A 447 21.13 -7.83 23.28
C PHE A 447 20.57 -6.54 22.67
N ASN A 448 19.87 -6.63 21.53
CA ASN A 448 19.25 -5.46 20.92
C ASN A 448 18.19 -4.81 21.83
N LEU A 449 17.37 -5.60 22.52
CA LEU A 449 16.39 -5.11 23.48
C LEU A 449 17.06 -4.40 24.66
N GLN A 450 18.16 -4.95 25.19
CA GLN A 450 18.96 -4.32 26.24
C GLN A 450 19.59 -3.00 25.77
N GLY A 451 20.12 -2.97 24.53
CA GLY A 451 20.64 -1.76 23.91
C GLY A 451 19.58 -0.68 23.75
N VAL A 452 18.37 -1.02 23.28
CA VAL A 452 17.24 -0.09 23.15
C VAL A 452 16.80 0.46 24.51
N ARG A 453 16.78 -0.37 25.56
CA ARG A 453 16.46 0.07 26.93
C ARG A 453 17.51 1.07 27.45
N SER A 454 18.79 0.75 27.29
CA SER A 454 19.92 1.59 27.72
C SER A 454 19.93 2.93 26.98
N TYR A 455 19.66 2.90 25.66
CA TYR A 455 19.55 4.09 24.83
C TYR A 455 18.42 5.01 25.31
N LYS A 456 17.24 4.45 25.63
CA LYS A 456 16.09 5.21 26.17
C LYS A 456 16.37 5.79 27.55
N ALA A 457 17.21 5.14 28.36
CA ALA A 457 17.66 5.64 29.65
C ALA A 457 18.76 6.72 29.54
N GLY A 458 19.25 7.03 28.33
CA GLY A 458 20.32 8.00 28.10
C GLY A 458 21.73 7.44 28.29
N ASN A 459 21.88 6.13 28.57
CA ASN A 459 23.19 5.49 28.69
C ASN A 459 23.71 5.03 27.32
N LEU A 460 24.28 5.97 26.55
CA LEU A 460 24.75 5.71 25.19
C LEU A 460 25.91 4.70 25.12
N PRO A 461 26.96 4.74 25.95
CA PRO A 461 28.06 3.77 25.88
C PRO A 461 27.60 2.33 26.12
N GLU A 462 26.72 2.14 27.11
CA GLU A 462 26.14 0.82 27.40
C GLU A 462 25.24 0.34 26.26
N ALA A 463 24.41 1.21 25.70
CA ALA A 463 23.60 0.88 24.53
C ALA A 463 24.46 0.41 23.35
N GLN A 464 25.54 1.15 23.05
CA GLN A 464 26.48 0.81 21.98
C GLN A 464 27.19 -0.52 22.23
N ALA A 465 27.56 -0.82 23.48
CA ALA A 465 28.16 -2.12 23.82
C ALA A 465 27.20 -3.28 23.53
N PHE A 466 25.94 -3.16 23.94
CA PHE A 466 24.92 -4.18 23.64
C PHE A 466 24.66 -4.31 22.13
N PHE A 467 24.58 -3.21 21.39
CA PHE A 467 24.43 -3.29 19.94
C PHE A 467 25.63 -3.95 19.25
N ARG A 468 26.86 -3.71 19.69
CA ARG A 468 28.05 -4.43 19.18
C ARG A 468 27.98 -5.93 19.46
N SER A 469 27.58 -6.34 20.66
CA SER A 469 27.35 -7.75 20.98
C SER A 469 26.29 -8.39 20.09
N ALA A 470 25.20 -7.66 19.81
CA ALA A 470 24.14 -8.10 18.91
C ALA A 470 24.63 -8.23 17.45
N LEU A 471 25.41 -7.26 16.96
CA LEU A 471 26.00 -7.28 15.60
C LEU A 471 27.07 -8.37 15.44
N GLY A 472 27.76 -8.77 16.51
CA GLY A 472 28.67 -9.91 16.50
C GLY A 472 27.96 -11.24 16.17
N LEU A 473 26.65 -11.33 16.47
CA LEU A 473 25.82 -12.49 16.17
C LEU A 473 25.07 -12.34 14.84
N GLN A 474 24.54 -11.15 14.57
CA GLN A 474 23.78 -10.83 13.36
C GLN A 474 24.27 -9.54 12.69
N PRO A 475 25.37 -9.58 11.93
CA PRO A 475 26.01 -8.39 11.37
C PRO A 475 25.17 -7.70 10.30
N LYS A 476 24.19 -8.40 9.71
CA LYS A 476 23.30 -7.89 8.66
C LYS A 476 21.87 -7.59 9.16
N ASN A 477 21.60 -7.65 10.45
CA ASN A 477 20.26 -7.36 10.97
C ASN A 477 19.92 -5.88 10.80
N ILE A 478 18.83 -5.60 10.07
CA ILE A 478 18.45 -4.24 9.71
C ILE A 478 18.17 -3.39 10.97
N SER A 479 17.39 -3.91 11.92
CA SER A 479 17.06 -3.18 13.14
C SER A 479 18.29 -2.88 14.00
N ILE A 480 19.15 -3.88 14.19
CA ILE A 480 20.34 -3.77 15.05
C ILE A 480 21.32 -2.76 14.44
N VAL A 481 21.61 -2.85 13.14
CA VAL A 481 22.50 -1.90 12.45
C VAL A 481 21.96 -0.47 12.57
N LEU A 482 20.67 -0.25 12.30
CA LEU A 482 20.08 1.08 12.38
C LEU A 482 20.07 1.63 13.82
N ASN A 483 19.87 0.76 14.82
CA ASN A 483 19.97 1.14 16.23
C ASN A 483 21.40 1.54 16.61
N MET A 484 22.40 0.76 16.17
CA MET A 484 23.81 1.07 16.40
C MET A 484 24.20 2.41 15.77
N VAL A 485 23.96 2.57 14.47
CA VAL A 485 24.29 3.79 13.71
C VAL A 485 23.59 5.01 14.29
N GLN A 486 22.32 4.88 14.68
CA GLN A 486 21.60 5.97 15.34
C GLN A 486 22.21 6.32 16.70
N SER A 487 22.68 5.33 17.46
CA SER A 487 23.30 5.56 18.77
C SER A 487 24.67 6.23 18.67
N LEU A 488 25.44 5.95 17.61
CA LEU A 488 26.71 6.61 17.31
C LEU A 488 26.50 8.04 16.79
N LEU A 489 25.47 8.25 15.98
CA LEU A 489 25.11 9.56 15.42
C LEU A 489 24.16 10.34 16.35
N HIS A 490 24.15 10.06 17.66
CA HIS A 490 23.25 10.74 18.58
C HIS A 490 23.59 12.25 18.66
N PRO A 491 22.60 13.16 18.57
CA PRO A 491 22.85 14.60 18.66
C PRO A 491 23.55 14.98 19.97
N GLY A 492 24.57 15.83 19.90
CA GLY A 492 25.33 16.28 21.07
C GLY A 492 26.54 15.41 21.44
N GLN A 493 26.80 14.30 20.73
CA GLN A 493 28.09 13.61 20.81
C GLN A 493 29.12 14.27 19.90
N ASN A 494 30.36 14.39 20.37
CA ASN A 494 31.48 14.79 19.53
C ASN A 494 31.88 13.58 18.68
N LEU A 495 31.48 13.59 17.40
CA LEU A 495 31.70 12.49 16.47
C LEU A 495 33.18 12.37 16.12
N GLY A 496 33.88 11.46 16.79
CA GLY A 496 35.24 11.07 16.40
C GLY A 496 35.23 10.27 15.10
N GLN A 497 36.35 10.32 14.36
CA GLN A 497 36.51 9.58 13.09
C GLN A 497 36.20 8.09 13.22
N ALA A 498 36.61 7.46 14.33
CA ALA A 498 36.33 6.05 14.61
C ALA A 498 34.83 5.71 14.65
N ALA A 499 33.98 6.59 15.18
CA ALA A 499 32.53 6.37 15.22
C ALA A 499 31.90 6.50 13.83
N ILE A 500 32.43 7.40 12.98
CA ILE A 500 32.00 7.54 11.59
C ILE A 500 32.40 6.30 10.79
N ASP A 501 33.64 5.83 10.96
CA ASP A 501 34.13 4.62 10.28
C ASP A 501 33.32 3.39 10.70
N GLU A 502 32.96 3.27 11.98
CA GLU A 502 32.09 2.20 12.48
C GLU A 502 30.66 2.28 11.89
N CYS A 503 30.10 3.48 11.76
CA CYS A 503 28.81 3.68 11.07
C CYS A 503 28.87 3.21 9.62
N ARG A 504 29.91 3.63 8.89
CA ARG A 504 30.11 3.29 7.47
C ARG A 504 30.31 1.79 7.30
N ALA A 505 31.15 1.17 8.12
CA ALA A 505 31.36 -0.27 8.10
C ALA A 505 30.06 -1.03 8.33
N SER A 506 29.29 -0.66 9.36
CA SER A 506 28.01 -1.32 9.66
C SER A 506 26.99 -1.19 8.51
N LEU A 507 26.87 -0.02 7.91
CA LEU A 507 25.97 0.22 6.78
C LEU A 507 26.42 -0.46 5.49
N THR A 508 27.73 -0.55 5.24
CA THR A 508 28.27 -1.29 4.10
C THR A 508 28.03 -2.79 4.28
N THR A 509 28.25 -3.35 5.47
CA THR A 509 27.95 -4.77 5.76
C THR A 509 26.46 -5.09 5.60
N LEU A 510 25.57 -4.17 6.00
CA LEU A 510 24.12 -4.31 5.83
C LEU A 510 23.72 -4.38 4.34
N GLY A 511 24.42 -3.66 3.47
CA GLY A 511 24.06 -3.54 2.05
C GLY A 511 22.87 -2.61 1.83
N LYS A 512 22.19 -2.80 0.69
CA LYS A 512 21.01 -2.00 0.31
C LYS A 512 19.74 -2.70 0.78
N ILE A 513 18.96 -2.05 1.64
CA ILE A 513 17.66 -2.58 2.07
C ILE A 513 16.56 -2.19 1.07
N PRO A 514 15.49 -2.99 0.92
CA PRO A 514 14.43 -2.71 -0.04
C PRO A 514 13.63 -1.47 0.37
N ASP A 515 13.16 -0.71 -0.61
CA ASP A 515 12.34 0.50 -0.42
C ASP A 515 10.99 0.24 0.26
N SER A 516 10.49 -0.99 0.12
CA SER A 516 9.30 -1.51 0.78
C SER A 516 9.46 -1.80 2.28
N ASP A 517 10.69 -1.81 2.82
CA ASP A 517 10.90 -2.02 4.25
C ASP A 517 10.44 -0.79 5.05
N ALA A 518 9.69 -1.01 6.15
CA ALA A 518 9.18 0.07 7.01
C ALA A 518 10.29 0.97 7.60
N ARG A 519 11.53 0.48 7.63
CA ARG A 519 12.71 1.19 8.16
C ARG A 519 13.50 1.92 7.06
N TYR A 520 13.09 1.86 5.79
CA TYR A 520 13.81 2.43 4.66
C TYR A 520 14.11 3.93 4.79
N GLU A 521 13.12 4.74 5.20
CA GLU A 521 13.35 6.18 5.41
C GLU A 521 14.38 6.46 6.50
N ARG A 522 14.39 5.65 7.57
CA ARG A 522 15.36 5.78 8.66
C ARG A 522 16.76 5.40 8.17
N TYR A 523 16.87 4.32 7.41
CA TYR A 523 18.11 3.90 6.77
C TYR A 523 18.70 4.98 5.87
N GLN A 524 17.91 5.56 4.97
CA GLN A 524 18.33 6.64 4.07
C GLN A 524 18.93 7.81 4.86
N LYS A 525 18.20 8.32 5.86
CA LYS A 525 18.66 9.44 6.70
C LYS A 525 19.96 9.13 7.45
N LEU A 526 20.10 7.92 7.99
CA LEU A 526 21.31 7.52 8.72
C LEU A 526 22.50 7.34 7.77
N ARG A 527 22.26 6.81 6.57
CA ARG A 527 23.27 6.64 5.52
C ARG A 527 23.79 7.98 5.02
N GLU A 528 22.91 8.94 4.71
CA GLU A 528 23.29 10.31 4.34
C GLU A 528 24.18 10.96 5.41
N ARG A 529 23.83 10.80 6.70
CA ARG A 529 24.64 11.35 7.80
C ARG A 529 26.01 10.67 7.97
N ALA A 530 26.12 9.38 7.67
CA ALA A 530 27.36 8.63 7.82
C ALA A 530 28.33 8.84 6.64
N PHE A 531 27.81 8.90 5.40
CA PHE A 531 28.62 8.99 4.19
C PHE A 531 28.79 10.43 3.66
N GLY A 532 27.95 11.37 4.09
CA GLY A 532 27.79 12.66 3.43
C GLY A 532 26.72 12.58 2.33
N ALA A 533 26.19 13.74 1.93
CA ALA A 533 25.24 13.87 0.83
C ALA A 533 25.86 13.50 -0.53
#